data_AF-A0A1V4SRV7-F1
#
_entry.id   AF-A0A1V4SRV7-F1
#
_cell.length_a   1.000
_cell.length_b   1.000
_cell.length_c   1.000
_cell.angle_alpha   90.00
_cell.angle_beta   90.00
_cell.angle_gamma   90.00
#
_symmetry.space_group_name_H-M   'P 1'
#
loop_
_entity.id
_entity.type
_entity.pdbx_description
1 polymer ?
#
loop_
_entity_poly.entity_id
_entity_poly.type
_entity_poly.pdbx_seq_one_letter_code
_entity_poly.pdbx_strand_id
1 'polypeptide(L)'
;MRKFDFTRGIFLFTSILIFITGFIVNPIEDIIFPVIGVFTIVSLIILDINSTKFTNLSEDNPKIKTVKFLNRLSMFCIICMSIIYSFPSIKESFESLTNGFFGIVLITIIMTVIGNVSPKIPFNRYSGLRLPWTIRDEETWKLAHRILGYLAFPIAILMIISALYFDYKKVAFIGMTSWIAIPGIYSLIFYNKKFKALKEKNKGTDFCQNLYFFLLYYLYFYIVSFYLKGLLFITLPHLFL
;
A
#
# COMPACT_ATOMS: atom_id res chain seq x y z
N MET A 1 -22.25 -0.08 -26.53
CA MET A 1 -20.78 -0.30 -26.62
C MET A 1 -20.13 0.22 -25.35
N ARG A 2 -19.50 -0.63 -24.52
CA ARG A 2 -18.69 -0.14 -23.38
C ARG A 2 -17.57 0.71 -23.97
N LYS A 3 -17.60 2.03 -23.77
CA LYS A 3 -16.48 2.91 -24.16
C LYS A 3 -15.20 2.33 -23.54
N PHE A 4 -14.23 2.00 -24.38
CA PHE A 4 -12.91 1.60 -23.92
C PHE A 4 -12.35 2.79 -23.14
N ASP A 5 -12.30 2.65 -21.82
CA ASP A 5 -11.78 3.70 -20.95
C ASP A 5 -10.26 3.68 -21.11
N PHE A 6 -9.73 4.55 -21.97
CA PHE A 6 -8.30 4.67 -22.29
C PHE A 6 -7.43 4.65 -21.02
N THR A 7 -7.92 5.27 -19.95
CA THR A 7 -7.30 5.28 -18.62
C THR A 7 -7.14 3.87 -18.02
N ARG A 8 -8.13 2.99 -18.17
CA ARG A 8 -8.03 1.58 -17.72
C ARG A 8 -7.02 0.80 -18.56
N GLY A 9 -6.93 1.10 -19.85
CA GLY A 9 -5.90 0.54 -20.74
C GLY A 9 -4.49 0.90 -20.26
N ILE A 10 -4.29 2.17 -19.88
CA ILE A 10 -3.01 2.63 -19.32
C ILE A 10 -2.68 1.91 -18.01
N PHE A 11 -3.61 1.82 -17.05
CA PHE A 11 -3.34 1.11 -15.79
C PHE A 11 -3.03 -0.37 -15.99
N LEU A 12 -3.71 -1.03 -16.92
CA LEU A 12 -3.44 -2.42 -17.24
C LEU A 12 -2.03 -2.57 -17.85
N PHE A 13 -1.68 -1.70 -18.80
CA PHE A 13 -0.36 -1.69 -19.41
C PHE A 13 0.76 -1.41 -18.39
N THR A 14 0.61 -0.40 -17.53
CA THR A 14 1.61 -0.11 -16.50
C THR A 14 1.70 -1.22 -15.47
N SER A 15 0.59 -1.86 -15.10
CA SER A 15 0.59 -3.03 -14.20
C SER A 15 1.33 -4.23 -14.81
N ILE A 16 1.13 -4.50 -16.11
CA ILE A 16 1.81 -5.58 -16.84
C ILE A 16 3.32 -5.29 -16.93
N LEU A 17 3.70 -4.04 -17.24
CA LEU A 17 5.10 -3.63 -17.26
C LEU A 17 5.77 -3.84 -15.90
N ILE A 18 5.15 -3.35 -14.81
CA ILE A 18 5.66 -3.53 -13.44
C ILE A 18 5.83 -5.02 -13.12
N PHE A 19 4.85 -5.84 -13.47
CA PHE A 19 4.89 -7.29 -13.24
C PHE A 19 6.05 -7.94 -14.01
N ILE A 20 6.22 -7.65 -15.31
CA ILE A 20 7.30 -8.20 -16.13
C ILE A 20 8.67 -7.78 -15.59
N THR A 21 8.84 -6.49 -15.30
CA THR A 21 10.10 -5.98 -14.72
C THR A 21 10.40 -6.62 -13.36
N GLY A 22 9.38 -7.02 -12.61
CA GLY A 22 9.52 -7.72 -11.32
C GLY A 22 10.15 -9.11 -11.41
N PHE A 23 10.13 -9.78 -12.57
CA PHE A 23 10.81 -11.07 -12.76
C PHE A 23 12.29 -10.94 -13.15
N ILE A 24 12.70 -9.76 -13.60
CA ILE A 24 14.07 -9.49 -14.11
C ILE A 24 14.95 -8.89 -12.99
N VAL A 25 14.39 -8.74 -11.78
CA VAL A 25 14.97 -7.98 -10.65
C VAL A 25 16.43 -8.39 -10.37
N ASN A 26 16.76 -9.67 -10.43
CA ASN A 26 18.15 -10.11 -10.28
C ASN A 26 18.81 -10.40 -11.65
N PRO A 27 19.98 -9.80 -11.99
CA PRO A 27 20.94 -9.04 -11.18
C PRO A 27 20.96 -7.50 -11.38
N ILE A 28 19.92 -6.88 -11.97
CA ILE A 28 19.96 -5.47 -12.43
C ILE A 28 19.02 -4.55 -11.62
N GLU A 29 18.94 -4.77 -10.30
CA GLU A 29 18.01 -4.06 -9.39
C GLU A 29 18.13 -2.54 -9.47
N ASP A 30 19.37 -2.03 -9.57
CA ASP A 30 19.67 -0.60 -9.57
C ASP A 30 19.12 0.13 -10.82
N ILE A 31 18.93 -0.58 -11.94
CA ILE A 31 18.35 0.00 -13.17
C ILE A 31 16.83 -0.22 -13.21
N ILE A 32 16.35 -1.36 -12.72
CA ILE A 32 14.93 -1.72 -12.78
C ILE A 32 14.09 -0.82 -11.87
N PHE A 33 14.60 -0.49 -10.67
CA PHE A 33 13.85 0.29 -9.69
C PHE A 33 13.48 1.70 -10.20
N PRO A 34 14.42 2.50 -10.75
CA PRO A 34 14.08 3.80 -11.34
C PRO A 34 13.12 3.70 -12.53
N VAL A 35 13.26 2.69 -13.38
CA VAL A 35 12.40 2.47 -14.54
C VAL A 35 10.95 2.20 -14.10
N ILE A 36 10.75 1.29 -13.14
CA ILE A 36 9.44 1.06 -12.51
C ILE A 36 8.91 2.34 -11.86
N GLY A 37 9.79 3.11 -11.22
CA GLY A 37 9.48 4.40 -10.63
C GLY A 37 8.84 5.36 -11.63
N VAL A 38 9.44 5.52 -12.81
CA VAL A 38 8.93 6.38 -13.89
C VAL A 38 7.52 5.95 -14.34
N PHE A 39 7.30 4.66 -14.62
CA PHE A 39 5.98 4.18 -15.04
C PHE A 39 4.91 4.37 -13.95
N THR A 40 5.31 4.21 -12.69
CA THR A 40 4.41 4.42 -11.54
C THR A 40 4.08 5.91 -11.39
N ILE A 41 5.06 6.80 -11.54
CA ILE A 41 4.85 8.26 -11.50
C ILE A 41 3.88 8.70 -12.60
N VAL A 42 4.06 8.22 -13.84
CA VAL A 42 3.13 8.52 -14.95
C VAL A 42 1.70 8.09 -14.60
N SER A 43 1.54 6.89 -14.00
CA SER A 43 0.23 6.40 -13.55
C SER A 43 -0.38 7.28 -12.45
N LEU A 44 0.44 7.73 -11.49
CA LEU A 44 0.01 8.61 -10.40
C LEU A 44 -0.35 10.02 -10.89
N ILE A 45 0.36 10.56 -11.88
CA ILE A 45 0.03 11.83 -12.54
C ILE A 45 -1.36 11.73 -13.20
N ILE A 46 -1.63 10.64 -13.91
CA ILE A 46 -2.94 10.39 -14.53
C ILE A 46 -4.04 10.31 -13.46
N LEU A 47 -3.77 9.69 -12.30
CA LEU A 47 -4.71 9.67 -11.16
C LEU A 47 -4.92 11.05 -10.55
N ASP A 48 -3.87 11.87 -10.42
CA ASP A 48 -3.95 13.22 -9.84
C ASP A 48 -4.81 14.16 -10.72
N ILE A 49 -4.59 14.11 -12.05
CA ILE A 49 -5.36 14.91 -13.02
C ILE A 49 -6.83 14.47 -13.05
N ASN A 50 -7.09 13.16 -13.03
CA ASN A 50 -8.44 12.60 -13.15
C ASN A 50 -9.10 12.27 -11.79
N SER A 51 -8.61 12.84 -10.68
CA SER A 51 -9.01 12.42 -9.34
C SER A 51 -10.52 12.53 -9.09
N THR A 52 -11.16 13.59 -9.60
CA THR A 52 -12.60 13.86 -9.46
C THR A 52 -13.46 12.79 -10.14
N LYS A 53 -13.06 12.37 -11.36
CA LYS A 53 -13.68 11.30 -12.13
C LYS A 53 -13.55 9.95 -11.45
N PHE A 54 -12.44 9.69 -10.76
CA PHE A 54 -12.18 8.40 -10.12
C PHE A 54 -12.83 8.23 -8.75
N THR A 55 -13.00 9.32 -8.02
CA THR A 55 -13.70 9.30 -6.73
C THR A 55 -15.20 9.55 -6.86
N ASN A 56 -15.69 9.95 -8.05
CA ASN A 56 -17.07 10.43 -8.26
C ASN A 56 -17.45 11.56 -7.29
N LEU A 57 -16.54 12.51 -7.07
CA LEU A 57 -16.76 13.66 -6.18
C LEU A 57 -16.59 14.97 -6.95
N SER A 58 -17.28 16.02 -6.51
CA SER A 58 -17.07 17.38 -7.01
C SER A 58 -15.66 17.88 -6.67
N GLU A 59 -15.14 18.79 -7.49
CA GLU A 59 -13.79 19.36 -7.31
C GLU A 59 -13.64 20.11 -5.98
N ASP A 60 -14.72 20.75 -5.51
CA ASP A 60 -14.76 21.48 -4.25
C ASP A 60 -14.74 20.57 -3.00
N ASN A 61 -14.90 19.25 -3.17
CA ASN A 61 -14.94 18.34 -2.03
C ASN A 61 -13.56 18.27 -1.36
N PRO A 62 -13.46 18.52 -0.03
CA PRO A 62 -12.17 18.49 0.67
C PRO A 62 -11.47 17.12 0.59
N LYS A 63 -12.20 16.03 0.35
CA LYS A 63 -11.62 14.69 0.15
C LYS A 63 -10.80 14.58 -1.13
N ILE A 64 -11.08 15.39 -2.16
CA ILE A 64 -10.24 15.45 -3.37
C ILE A 64 -8.85 15.98 -3.01
N LYS A 65 -8.77 17.01 -2.16
CA LYS A 65 -7.48 17.54 -1.69
C LYS A 65 -6.66 16.46 -0.97
N THR A 66 -7.33 15.64 -0.14
CA THR A 66 -6.70 14.50 0.52
C THR A 66 -6.13 13.47 -0.45
N VAL A 67 -6.91 13.10 -1.49
CA VAL A 67 -6.45 12.14 -2.51
C VAL A 67 -5.26 12.70 -3.29
N LYS A 68 -5.33 13.96 -3.72
CA LYS A 68 -4.23 14.63 -4.43
C LYS A 68 -2.97 14.72 -3.56
N PHE A 69 -3.12 15.06 -2.28
CA PHE A 69 -2.01 15.08 -1.31
C PHE A 69 -1.34 13.70 -1.20
N LEU A 70 -2.11 12.62 -1.03
CA LEU A 70 -1.57 11.26 -0.93
C LEU A 70 -0.87 10.82 -2.22
N ASN A 71 -1.43 11.12 -3.39
CA ASN A 71 -0.81 10.80 -4.67
C ASN A 71 0.52 11.55 -4.83
N ARG A 72 0.57 12.84 -4.49
CA ARG A 72 1.79 13.65 -4.55
C ARG A 72 2.85 13.20 -3.56
N LEU A 73 2.45 12.85 -2.33
CA LEU A 73 3.34 12.25 -1.35
C LEU A 73 3.94 10.93 -1.86
N SER A 74 3.11 10.09 -2.49
CA SER A 74 3.56 8.82 -3.08
C SER A 74 4.55 9.06 -4.23
N MET A 75 4.28 10.02 -5.11
CA MET A 75 5.20 10.41 -6.18
C MET A 75 6.53 10.90 -5.62
N PHE A 76 6.52 11.76 -4.60
CA PHE A 76 7.73 12.24 -3.93
C PHE A 76 8.57 11.07 -3.37
N CYS A 77 7.94 10.14 -2.63
CA CYS A 77 8.62 8.97 -2.10
C CYS A 77 9.23 8.10 -3.21
N ILE A 78 8.51 7.86 -4.30
CA ILE A 78 9.01 7.06 -5.44
C ILE A 78 10.21 7.75 -6.10
N ILE A 79 10.16 9.08 -6.28
CA ILE A 79 11.28 9.86 -6.84
C ILE A 79 12.51 9.74 -5.93
N CYS A 80 12.35 9.98 -4.62
CA CYS A 80 13.46 9.84 -3.67
C CYS A 80 14.08 8.44 -3.72
N MET A 81 13.25 7.40 -3.70
CA MET A 81 13.73 6.02 -3.78
C MET A 81 14.40 5.72 -5.13
N SER A 82 13.86 6.23 -6.25
CA SER A 82 14.47 6.06 -7.57
C SER A 82 15.86 6.70 -7.64
N ILE A 83 16.03 7.88 -7.04
CA ILE A 83 17.33 8.54 -6.94
C ILE A 83 18.29 7.72 -6.08
N ILE A 84 17.87 7.27 -4.89
CA ILE A 84 18.71 6.46 -3.99
C ILE A 84 19.22 5.22 -4.72
N TYR A 85 18.35 4.49 -5.43
CA TYR A 85 18.73 3.27 -6.15
C TYR A 85 19.55 3.53 -7.43
N SER A 86 19.48 4.73 -8.01
CA SER A 86 20.29 5.08 -9.19
C SER A 86 21.77 5.34 -8.86
N PHE A 87 22.09 5.61 -7.59
CA PHE A 87 23.44 6.01 -7.16
C PHE A 87 23.93 5.10 -6.02
N PRO A 88 24.82 4.13 -6.29
CA PRO A 88 25.28 3.15 -5.28
C PRO A 88 25.82 3.79 -3.99
N SER A 89 26.59 4.88 -4.09
CA SER A 89 27.12 5.58 -2.91
C SER A 89 26.02 6.19 -2.03
N ILE A 90 24.92 6.67 -2.64
CA ILE A 90 23.75 7.19 -1.91
C ILE A 90 22.98 6.02 -1.30
N LYS A 91 22.79 4.92 -2.04
CA LYS A 91 22.17 3.69 -1.56
C LYS A 91 22.85 3.15 -0.31
N GLU A 92 24.17 2.94 -0.36
CA GLU A 92 24.97 2.44 0.78
C GLU A 92 24.86 3.37 2.00
N SER A 93 24.95 4.68 1.78
CA SER A 93 24.81 5.68 2.84
C SER A 93 23.41 5.64 3.47
N PHE A 94 22.37 5.51 2.64
CA PHE A 94 20.99 5.45 3.08
C PHE A 94 20.69 4.17 3.86
N GLU A 95 21.16 3.02 3.36
CA GLU A 95 21.08 1.73 4.04
C GLU A 95 21.77 1.78 5.39
N SER A 96 23.01 2.29 5.45
CA SER A 96 23.73 2.45 6.72
C SER A 96 22.98 3.34 7.71
N LEU A 97 22.35 4.44 7.24
CA LEU A 97 21.61 5.36 8.10
C LEU A 97 20.32 4.72 8.64
N THR A 98 19.65 3.90 7.83
CA THR A 98 18.34 3.33 8.15
C THR A 98 18.43 1.95 8.80
N ASN A 99 19.60 1.30 8.77
CA ASN A 99 19.88 0.01 9.41
C ASN A 99 20.12 0.16 10.93
N GLY A 100 19.09 0.63 11.64
CA GLY A 100 19.14 0.84 13.09
C GLY A 100 17.93 1.62 13.62
N PHE A 101 18.10 2.26 14.78
CA PHE A 101 17.02 3.00 15.44
C PHE A 101 16.45 4.14 14.57
N PHE A 102 17.30 4.82 13.79
CA PHE A 102 16.85 5.90 12.90
C PHE A 102 15.86 5.38 11.83
N GLY A 103 16.04 4.16 11.32
CA GLY A 103 15.08 3.53 10.41
C GLY A 103 13.70 3.33 11.06
N ILE A 104 13.65 2.96 12.35
CA ILE A 104 12.39 2.83 13.08
C ILE A 104 11.71 4.17 13.23
N VAL A 105 12.44 5.22 13.56
CA VAL A 105 11.90 6.59 13.66
C VAL A 105 11.33 7.03 12.31
N LEU A 106 12.05 6.81 11.21
CA LEU A 106 11.57 7.15 9.86
C LEU A 106 10.27 6.39 9.50
N ILE A 107 10.24 5.08 9.70
CA ILE A 107 9.06 4.23 9.42
C ILE A 107 7.85 4.68 10.24
N THR A 108 8.06 4.97 11.53
CA THR A 108 6.96 5.33 12.43
C THR A 108 6.39 6.73 12.15
N ILE A 109 7.22 7.67 11.68
CA ILE A 109 6.74 8.97 11.18
C ILE A 109 5.86 8.76 9.93
N ILE A 110 6.35 8.03 8.93
CA ILE A 110 5.61 7.75 7.69
C ILE A 110 4.29 7.03 8.02
N MET A 111 4.34 6.00 8.85
CA MET A 111 3.17 5.25 9.31
C MET A 111 2.13 6.15 9.99
N THR A 112 2.57 7.08 10.85
CA THR A 112 1.66 8.01 11.55
C THR A 112 1.02 9.00 10.60
N VAL A 113 1.78 9.54 9.62
CA VAL A 113 1.24 10.43 8.59
C VAL A 113 0.19 9.72 7.74
N ILE A 114 0.51 8.52 7.23
CA ILE A 114 -0.43 7.72 6.43
C ILE A 114 -1.67 7.35 7.24
N GLY A 115 -1.48 6.90 8.48
CA GLY A 115 -2.57 6.55 9.39
C GLY A 115 -3.52 7.72 9.65
N ASN A 116 -3.00 8.91 9.93
CA ASN A 116 -3.84 10.10 10.16
C ASN A 116 -4.66 10.52 8.93
N VAL A 117 -4.17 10.20 7.72
CA VAL A 117 -4.87 10.52 6.48
C VAL A 117 -5.84 9.41 6.06
N SER A 118 -5.59 8.15 6.44
CA SER A 118 -6.38 6.98 6.06
C SER A 118 -7.90 7.14 6.22
N PRO A 119 -8.45 7.57 7.39
CA PRO A 119 -9.90 7.73 7.56
C PRO A 119 -10.54 8.80 6.66
N LYS A 120 -9.74 9.71 6.10
CA LYS A 120 -10.19 10.82 5.25
C LYS A 120 -10.29 10.41 3.78
N ILE A 121 -9.80 9.23 3.42
CA ILE A 121 -9.83 8.71 2.04
C ILE A 121 -11.29 8.37 1.68
N PRO A 122 -11.84 8.95 0.59
CA PRO A 122 -13.18 8.61 0.13
C PRO A 122 -13.23 7.17 -0.36
N PHE A 123 -14.38 6.52 -0.23
CA PHE A 123 -14.59 5.20 -0.83
C PHE A 123 -14.42 5.29 -2.34
N ASN A 124 -13.49 4.52 -2.88
CA ASN A 124 -13.20 4.51 -4.30
C ASN A 124 -12.57 3.16 -4.70
N ARG A 125 -12.44 2.93 -6.01
CA ARG A 125 -11.90 1.67 -6.57
C ARG A 125 -10.42 1.78 -6.95
N TYR A 126 -9.66 2.73 -6.42
CA TYR A 126 -8.30 2.99 -6.90
C TYR A 126 -7.27 3.14 -5.77
N SER A 127 -7.59 3.84 -4.68
CA SER A 127 -6.69 4.13 -3.55
C SER A 127 -7.24 3.62 -2.22
N GLY A 128 -6.35 3.28 -1.27
CA GLY A 128 -6.67 2.82 0.09
C GLY A 128 -6.34 1.34 0.36
N LEU A 129 -6.81 0.80 1.48
CA LEU A 129 -6.67 -0.61 1.87
C LEU A 129 -7.66 -1.48 1.10
N ARG A 130 -7.17 -2.13 0.04
CA ARG A 130 -7.98 -2.87 -0.94
C ARG A 130 -7.98 -4.35 -0.64
N LEU A 131 -8.95 -4.76 0.16
CA LEU A 131 -9.23 -6.15 0.45
C LEU A 131 -10.50 -6.57 -0.30
N PRO A 132 -10.64 -7.87 -0.63
CA PRO A 132 -11.79 -8.39 -1.35
C PRO A 132 -13.14 -7.94 -0.77
N TRP A 133 -13.22 -7.84 0.56
CA TRP A 133 -14.39 -7.38 1.29
C TRP A 133 -14.50 -5.85 1.38
N THR A 134 -13.39 -5.11 1.53
CA THR A 134 -13.45 -3.64 1.67
C THR A 134 -13.87 -2.96 0.37
N ILE A 135 -13.56 -3.53 -0.79
CA ILE A 135 -13.97 -2.98 -2.09
C ILE A 135 -15.46 -3.21 -2.37
N ARG A 136 -16.08 -4.20 -1.73
CA ARG A 136 -17.47 -4.59 -1.96
C ARG A 136 -18.47 -3.78 -1.14
N ASP A 137 -18.02 -3.16 -0.05
CA ASP A 137 -18.90 -2.51 0.92
C ASP A 137 -18.25 -1.24 1.51
N GLU A 138 -18.91 -0.10 1.33
CA GLU A 138 -18.41 1.21 1.78
C GLU A 138 -18.30 1.31 3.31
N GLU A 139 -19.20 0.67 4.06
CA GLU A 139 -19.12 0.68 5.53
C GLU A 139 -17.91 -0.12 6.02
N THR A 140 -17.68 -1.30 5.44
CA THR A 140 -16.50 -2.12 5.69
C THR A 140 -15.21 -1.37 5.33
N TRP A 141 -15.21 -0.61 4.23
CA TRP A 141 -14.12 0.27 3.86
C TRP A 141 -13.84 1.34 4.91
N LYS A 142 -14.86 2.10 5.31
CA LYS A 142 -14.74 3.17 6.31
C LYS A 142 -14.23 2.62 7.64
N LEU A 143 -14.74 1.45 8.05
CA LEU A 143 -14.31 0.77 9.27
C LEU A 143 -12.83 0.39 9.22
N ALA A 144 -12.39 -0.26 8.14
CA ALA A 144 -10.99 -0.64 7.94
C ALA A 144 -10.05 0.57 8.04
N HIS A 145 -10.37 1.65 7.31
CA HIS A 145 -9.52 2.85 7.26
C HIS A 145 -9.53 3.64 8.57
N ARG A 146 -10.64 3.62 9.31
CA ARG A 146 -10.75 4.20 10.64
C ARG A 146 -9.86 3.46 11.65
N ILE A 147 -9.91 2.13 11.66
CA ILE A 147 -9.07 1.31 12.54
C ILE A 147 -7.59 1.47 12.16
N LEU A 148 -7.27 1.46 10.87
CA LEU A 148 -5.90 1.69 10.37
C LEU A 148 -5.35 3.03 10.86
N GLY A 149 -6.17 4.08 10.86
CA GLY A 149 -5.76 5.39 11.36
C GLY A 149 -5.59 5.45 12.88
N TYR A 150 -6.52 4.89 13.65
CA TYR A 150 -6.41 4.87 15.12
C TYR A 150 -5.26 4.02 15.63
N LEU A 151 -4.87 2.97 14.92
CA LEU A 151 -3.76 2.10 15.31
C LEU A 151 -2.38 2.65 14.98
N ALA A 152 -2.27 3.57 14.03
CA ALA A 152 -0.97 4.08 13.58
C ALA A 152 -0.15 4.68 14.73
N PHE A 153 -0.76 5.58 15.51
CA PHE A 153 -0.07 6.23 16.62
C PHE A 153 0.35 5.29 17.77
N PRO A 154 -0.52 4.42 18.33
CA PRO A 154 -0.11 3.50 19.39
C PRO A 154 0.91 2.47 18.91
N ILE A 155 0.78 1.94 17.68
CA ILE A 155 1.79 1.01 17.14
C ILE A 155 3.13 1.73 16.91
N ALA A 156 3.12 2.99 16.45
CA ALA A 156 4.35 3.77 16.29
C ALA A 156 5.11 3.92 17.60
N ILE A 157 4.40 4.28 18.69
CA ILE A 157 5.00 4.38 20.03
C ILE A 157 5.56 3.02 20.48
N LEU A 158 4.78 1.95 20.32
CA LEU A 158 5.22 0.60 20.68
C LEU A 158 6.46 0.18 19.90
N MET A 159 6.56 0.51 18.60
CA MET A 159 7.72 0.24 17.78
C MET A 159 8.96 1.00 18.28
N ILE A 160 8.84 2.28 18.61
CA ILE A 160 9.96 3.08 19.13
C ILE A 160 10.47 2.50 20.45
N ILE A 161 9.56 2.20 21.39
CA ILE A 161 9.92 1.62 22.68
C ILE A 161 10.56 0.24 22.49
N SER A 162 9.96 -0.62 21.66
CA SER A 162 10.48 -1.96 21.40
C SER A 162 11.86 -1.94 20.75
N ALA A 163 12.13 -0.97 19.87
CA ALA A 163 13.43 -0.83 19.20
C ALA A 163 14.58 -0.47 20.16
N LEU A 164 14.30 -0.06 21.40
CA LEU A 164 15.33 0.16 22.42
C LEU A 164 15.83 -1.15 23.06
N TYR A 165 15.02 -2.22 23.02
CA TYR A 165 15.29 -3.48 23.70
C TYR A 165 15.44 -4.68 22.76
N PHE A 166 14.89 -4.58 21.55
CA PHE A 166 14.84 -5.68 20.59
C PHE A 166 15.48 -5.31 19.26
N ASP A 167 15.78 -6.33 18.46
CA ASP A 167 16.27 -6.17 17.09
C ASP A 167 15.31 -5.33 16.25
N TYR A 168 15.82 -4.23 15.67
CA TYR A 168 15.04 -3.25 14.92
C TYR A 168 14.31 -3.88 13.73
N LYS A 169 14.89 -4.89 13.09
CA LYS A 169 14.32 -5.55 11.92
C LYS A 169 13.09 -6.35 12.30
N LYS A 170 13.16 -7.09 13.40
CA LYS A 170 12.02 -7.81 13.98
C LYS A 170 10.92 -6.84 14.42
N VAL A 171 11.29 -5.74 15.07
CA VAL A 171 10.34 -4.71 15.52
C VAL A 171 9.62 -4.07 14.33
N ALA A 172 10.34 -3.69 13.28
CA ALA A 172 9.79 -3.16 12.03
C ALA A 172 8.81 -4.14 11.39
N PHE A 173 9.21 -5.41 11.26
CA PHE A 173 8.39 -6.46 10.67
C PHE A 173 7.09 -6.68 11.44
N ILE A 174 7.17 -6.88 12.75
CA ILE A 174 6.00 -7.14 13.60
C ILE A 174 5.07 -5.92 13.66
N GLY A 175 5.63 -4.72 13.82
CA GLY A 175 4.85 -3.47 13.89
C GLY A 175 4.08 -3.20 12.61
N MET A 176 4.75 -3.25 11.46
CA MET A 176 4.12 -3.03 10.14
C MET A 176 3.07 -4.09 9.83
N THR A 177 3.38 -5.37 10.12
CA THR A 177 2.44 -6.47 9.91
C THR A 177 1.20 -6.29 10.78
N SER A 178 1.37 -5.95 12.06
CA SER A 178 0.26 -5.73 12.98
C SER A 178 -0.61 -4.55 12.53
N TRP A 179 0.00 -3.45 12.10
CA TRP A 179 -0.71 -2.26 11.65
C TRP A 179 -1.61 -2.51 10.44
N ILE A 180 -1.20 -3.39 9.52
CA ILE A 180 -1.99 -3.77 8.33
C ILE A 180 -2.96 -4.93 8.63
N ALA A 181 -2.51 -5.95 9.37
CA ALA A 181 -3.26 -7.16 9.62
C ALA A 181 -4.49 -6.92 10.50
N ILE A 182 -4.38 -6.12 11.56
CA ILE A 182 -5.49 -5.85 12.48
C ILE A 182 -6.71 -5.23 11.77
N PRO A 183 -6.61 -4.11 11.03
CA PRO A 183 -7.76 -3.56 10.31
C PRO A 183 -8.26 -4.50 9.21
N GLY A 184 -7.37 -5.29 8.59
CA GLY A 184 -7.75 -6.29 7.60
C GLY A 184 -8.61 -7.41 8.18
N ILE A 185 -8.16 -8.04 9.26
CA ILE A 185 -8.89 -9.12 9.96
C ILE A 185 -10.20 -8.58 10.53
N TYR A 186 -10.17 -7.42 11.18
CA TYR A 186 -11.37 -6.84 11.78
C TYR A 186 -12.43 -6.52 10.72
N SER A 187 -12.03 -5.93 9.59
CA SER A 187 -12.94 -5.65 8.49
C SER A 187 -13.48 -6.92 7.82
N LEU A 188 -12.72 -8.01 7.77
CA LEU A 188 -13.21 -9.31 7.30
C LEU A 188 -14.30 -9.86 8.23
N ILE A 189 -14.08 -9.82 9.54
CA ILE A 189 -15.05 -10.29 10.54
C ILE A 189 -16.33 -9.46 10.43
N PHE A 190 -16.21 -8.13 10.32
CA PHE A 190 -17.36 -7.24 10.15
C PHE A 190 -18.14 -7.55 8.88
N TYR A 191 -17.45 -7.67 7.74
CA TYR A 191 -18.05 -8.01 6.46
C TYR A 191 -18.79 -9.36 6.53
N ASN A 192 -18.14 -10.38 7.09
CA ASN A 192 -18.73 -11.71 7.23
C ASN A 192 -19.98 -11.65 8.12
N LYS A 193 -19.97 -10.93 9.24
CA LYS A 193 -21.17 -10.79 10.09
C LYS A 193 -22.30 -10.10 9.34
N LYS A 194 -22.00 -9.01 8.62
CA LYS A 194 -22.97 -8.25 7.82
C LYS A 194 -23.62 -9.09 6.72
N PHE A 195 -22.82 -9.87 5.98
CA PHE A 195 -23.32 -10.64 4.83
C PHE A 195 -23.75 -12.08 5.17
N LYS A 196 -23.35 -12.64 6.32
CA LYS A 196 -23.87 -13.92 6.81
C LYS A 196 -25.35 -13.79 7.23
N ALA A 197 -25.74 -12.64 7.80
CA ALA A 197 -27.15 -12.29 8.05
C ALA A 197 -27.98 -12.14 6.75
N LEU A 198 -27.34 -11.81 5.61
CA LEU A 198 -28.00 -11.72 4.31
C LEU A 198 -28.02 -13.07 3.55
N LYS A 199 -27.01 -13.92 3.74
CA LYS A 199 -26.88 -15.25 3.10
C LYS A 199 -27.89 -16.28 3.64
N GLU A 200 -28.39 -16.12 4.87
CA GLU A 200 -29.51 -16.95 5.37
C GLU A 200 -30.80 -16.73 4.55
N LYS A 201 -30.90 -15.64 3.78
CA LYS A 201 -32.05 -15.30 2.92
C LYS A 201 -31.88 -15.68 1.45
N ASN A 202 -30.65 -15.98 0.99
CA ASN A 202 -30.35 -16.37 -0.40
C ASN A 202 -29.20 -17.38 -0.41
N LYS A 203 -29.53 -18.64 -0.07
CA LYS A 203 -28.61 -19.78 -0.17
C LYS A 203 -28.46 -20.17 -1.65
N GLY A 204 -27.41 -19.68 -2.29
CA GLY A 204 -27.01 -20.26 -3.57
C GLY A 204 -26.19 -19.33 -4.45
N THR A 205 -25.01 -18.89 -3.98
CA THR A 205 -23.87 -18.57 -4.85
C THR A 205 -22.63 -18.19 -4.02
N ASP A 206 -21.48 -18.39 -4.65
CA ASP A 206 -20.17 -17.83 -4.32
C ASP A 206 -19.34 -18.53 -3.24
N PHE A 207 -18.86 -19.72 -3.62
CA PHE A 207 -17.60 -20.31 -3.12
C PHE A 207 -16.42 -20.03 -4.07
N CYS A 208 -16.68 -19.86 -5.38
CA CYS A 208 -15.63 -19.65 -6.40
C CYS A 208 -15.02 -18.23 -6.43
N GLN A 209 -15.67 -17.22 -5.83
CA GLN A 209 -15.11 -15.86 -5.78
C GLN A 209 -13.91 -15.75 -4.82
N ASN A 210 -13.83 -16.59 -3.79
CA ASN A 210 -12.82 -16.48 -2.74
C ASN A 210 -11.41 -16.88 -3.19
N LEU A 211 -11.27 -17.75 -4.21
CA LEU A 211 -9.96 -18.23 -4.69
C LEU A 211 -9.25 -17.22 -5.61
N TYR A 212 -10.01 -16.51 -6.46
CA TYR A 212 -9.49 -15.42 -7.30
C TYR A 212 -8.99 -14.23 -6.46
N PHE A 213 -9.69 -13.95 -5.35
CA PHE A 213 -9.32 -12.92 -4.40
C PHE A 213 -8.10 -13.28 -3.53
N PHE A 214 -7.86 -14.57 -3.28
CA PHE A 214 -6.67 -15.07 -2.61
C PHE A 214 -5.40 -14.91 -3.47
N LEU A 215 -5.52 -15.11 -4.79
CA LEU A 215 -4.43 -14.92 -5.75
C LEU A 215 -4.06 -13.43 -5.96
N LEU A 216 -5.05 -12.53 -5.97
CA LEU A 216 -4.82 -11.09 -5.98
C LEU A 216 -4.21 -10.57 -4.67
N TYR A 217 -4.52 -11.22 -3.53
CA TYR A 217 -3.87 -10.97 -2.25
C TYR A 217 -2.40 -11.39 -2.26
N TYR A 218 -2.04 -12.51 -2.90
CA TYR A 218 -0.65 -12.90 -3.09
C TYR A 218 0.12 -11.89 -3.95
N LEU A 219 -0.51 -11.35 -5.00
CA LEU A 219 0.09 -10.34 -5.88
C LEU A 219 0.21 -8.95 -5.20
N TYR A 220 -0.77 -8.54 -4.39
CA TYR A 220 -0.73 -7.30 -3.60
C TYR A 220 0.24 -7.43 -2.43
N PHE A 221 0.29 -8.58 -1.75
CA PHE A 221 1.34 -8.90 -0.79
C PHE A 221 2.70 -8.94 -1.49
N TYR A 222 2.81 -9.39 -2.74
CA TYR A 222 4.05 -9.33 -3.52
C TYR A 222 4.47 -7.90 -3.87
N ILE A 223 3.54 -7.02 -4.25
CA ILE A 223 3.81 -5.60 -4.57
C ILE A 223 4.08 -4.80 -3.29
N VAL A 224 3.30 -4.99 -2.23
CA VAL A 224 3.55 -4.40 -0.91
C VAL A 224 4.83 -4.99 -0.31
N SER A 225 5.13 -6.27 -0.49
CA SER A 225 6.43 -6.91 -0.21
C SER A 225 7.50 -6.52 -1.21
N PHE A 226 7.22 -5.83 -2.31
CA PHE A 226 8.23 -5.30 -3.23
C PHE A 226 8.63 -3.88 -2.81
N TYR A 227 7.66 -3.07 -2.37
CA TYR A 227 7.91 -1.79 -1.70
C TYR A 227 8.44 -1.97 -0.27
N LEU A 228 7.93 -2.95 0.48
CA LEU A 228 8.50 -3.42 1.73
C LEU A 228 9.73 -4.28 1.51
N LYS A 229 10.00 -4.94 0.37
CA LYS A 229 11.36 -5.45 0.08
C LYS A 229 12.27 -4.26 -0.15
N GLY A 230 11.88 -3.23 -0.89
CA GLY A 230 12.63 -1.99 -0.94
C GLY A 230 12.94 -1.41 0.45
N LEU A 231 12.04 -1.56 1.44
CA LEU A 231 12.21 -1.13 2.83
C LEU A 231 12.83 -2.19 3.79
N LEU A 232 12.68 -3.49 3.49
CA LEU A 232 13.14 -4.66 4.26
C LEU A 232 14.48 -5.16 3.74
N PHE A 233 14.86 -4.90 2.50
CA PHE A 233 16.19 -5.17 1.92
C PHE A 233 17.19 -4.17 2.50
N ILE A 234 16.74 -2.94 2.72
CA ILE A 234 17.43 -1.92 3.52
C ILE A 234 17.71 -2.40 4.95
N THR A 235 16.84 -3.25 5.52
CA THR A 235 17.00 -3.72 6.90
C THR A 235 17.51 -5.16 7.01
N LEU A 236 17.33 -6.06 6.05
CA LEU A 236 17.57 -7.52 6.15
C LEU A 236 18.12 -8.15 4.85
N PRO A 237 19.35 -7.82 4.42
CA PRO A 237 19.92 -8.42 3.21
C PRO A 237 20.19 -9.93 3.33
N HIS A 238 20.47 -10.44 4.54
CA HIS A 238 20.88 -11.84 4.78
C HIS A 238 19.75 -12.86 4.91
N LEU A 239 18.48 -12.42 4.93
CA LEU A 239 17.31 -13.31 5.06
C LEU A 239 16.75 -13.77 3.70
N PHE A 240 17.40 -13.36 2.61
CA PHE A 240 17.03 -13.67 1.22
C PHE A 240 18.19 -14.30 0.40
N LEU A 241 19.22 -14.80 1.08
CA LEU A 241 20.20 -15.77 0.55
C LEU A 241 19.75 -17.19 0.84
#